data_AF-A0A0A7ECP1-F1
#
_entry.id   AF-A0A0A7ECP1-F1
#
_cell.length_a   1.000
_cell.length_b   1.000
_cell.length_c   1.000
_cell.angle_alpha   90.00
_cell.angle_beta   90.00
_cell.angle_gamma   90.00
#
_symmetry.space_group_name_H-M   'P 1'
#
loop_
_entity.id
_entity.type
_entity.pdbx_description
1 polymer ?
#
loop_
_entity_poly.entity_id
_entity_poly.type
_entity_poly.pdbx_seq_one_letter_code
_entity_poly.pdbx_strand_id
1 'polypeptide(L)'
;MSLVNFNISNFRNIEALSFDPSPEINVIVGENGSGKSSLLEAIYFLSHGKSFRTSKFKAVIQHQKNAMVLHGKKQFNSLQIPVGLQKERSGDTLAKVHGKRCERMAQLAEVLPVQVITPESFELFFGGPKERRRFLDLGLFHVEQEFYYHWYRFNKLLKQRNALLKQKPQGFEQQIQFWDKEFVTIATKINALRTSYITRLSSLFFDKIASQIELFKSLTFDFSPGWKAEEDLAEQLRNNFERDAKLGHTSKGPHKADINFVIDGIAVENYLSRGQLKLLMYALKICQNSLIESETDKQSLFLIDDLPSELSSETKQAVSELLSHSTSQLFISAIDYDSISAVVEPLNKNMKVFHVKHGKLITS
;
A
#
# COMPACT_ATOMS: atom_id res chain seq x y z
N MET A 1 14.14 2.57 -14.10
CA MET A 1 14.23 1.56 -13.02
C MET A 1 12.94 0.76 -12.92
N SER A 2 12.64 -0.02 -13.96
CA SER A 2 11.40 -0.78 -14.13
C SER A 2 11.58 -2.27 -13.83
N LEU A 3 10.51 -2.98 -13.52
CA LEU A 3 10.46 -4.43 -13.71
C LEU A 3 10.67 -4.68 -15.21
N VAL A 4 11.67 -5.47 -15.59
CA VAL A 4 12.01 -5.74 -17.01
C VAL A 4 11.73 -7.18 -17.42
N ASN A 5 11.57 -8.07 -16.45
CA ASN A 5 11.16 -9.45 -16.65
C ASN A 5 10.40 -9.93 -15.42
N PHE A 6 9.34 -10.72 -15.63
CA PHE A 6 8.58 -11.33 -14.54
C PHE A 6 8.15 -12.75 -14.90
N ASN A 7 8.36 -13.68 -13.97
CA ASN A 7 8.02 -15.09 -14.07
C ASN A 7 7.12 -15.48 -12.91
N ILE A 8 6.09 -16.24 -13.23
CA ILE A 8 5.09 -16.75 -12.29
C ILE A 8 5.02 -18.26 -12.45
N SER A 9 4.97 -18.98 -11.33
CA SER A 9 4.69 -20.41 -11.31
C SER A 9 3.72 -20.76 -10.19
N ASN A 10 2.69 -21.53 -10.54
CA ASN A 10 1.66 -22.07 -9.63
C ASN A 10 0.95 -21.02 -8.77
N PHE A 11 0.60 -19.87 -9.33
CA PHE A 11 -0.07 -18.77 -8.62
C PHE A 11 -1.52 -18.63 -9.08
N ARG A 12 -2.50 -18.80 -8.18
CA ARG A 12 -3.93 -18.73 -8.49
C ARG A 12 -4.28 -19.65 -9.68
N ASN A 13 -4.77 -19.08 -10.77
CA ASN A 13 -5.11 -19.74 -12.03
C ASN A 13 -3.96 -19.70 -13.06
N ILE A 14 -2.78 -19.18 -12.69
CA ILE A 14 -1.59 -19.08 -13.54
C ILE A 14 -0.65 -20.25 -13.19
N GLU A 15 -0.53 -21.22 -14.09
CA GLU A 15 0.40 -22.35 -13.91
C GLU A 15 1.84 -21.94 -14.17
N ALA A 16 2.12 -21.34 -15.33
CA ALA A 16 3.42 -20.81 -15.71
C ALA A 16 3.24 -19.65 -16.67
N LEU A 17 3.92 -18.53 -16.42
CA LEU A 17 3.85 -17.33 -17.24
C LEU A 17 5.15 -16.56 -17.12
N SER A 18 5.69 -16.09 -18.25
CA SER A 18 6.87 -15.24 -18.34
C SER A 18 6.63 -14.12 -19.33
N PHE A 19 7.00 -12.88 -18.99
CA PHE A 19 6.91 -11.75 -19.90
C PHE A 19 7.87 -10.62 -19.56
N ASP A 20 8.14 -9.80 -20.57
CA ASP A 20 9.00 -8.63 -20.51
C ASP A 20 8.14 -7.37 -20.67
N PRO A 21 7.74 -6.72 -19.56
CA PRO A 21 6.94 -5.51 -19.60
C PRO A 21 7.65 -4.32 -20.26
N SER A 22 6.87 -3.38 -20.79
CA SER A 22 7.31 -2.03 -21.14
C SER A 22 7.82 -1.30 -19.90
N PRO A 23 8.90 -0.49 -19.98
CA PRO A 23 9.36 0.30 -18.85
C PRO A 23 8.36 1.35 -18.36
N GLU A 24 7.36 1.72 -19.18
CA GLU A 24 6.39 2.77 -18.85
C GLU A 24 4.98 2.22 -18.65
N ILE A 25 4.27 1.78 -19.70
CA ILE A 25 2.87 1.35 -19.58
C ILE A 25 2.66 -0.10 -20.01
N ASN A 26 1.96 -0.87 -19.18
CA ASN A 26 1.61 -2.26 -19.43
C ASN A 26 0.10 -2.45 -19.26
N VAL A 27 -0.61 -2.62 -20.37
CA VAL A 27 -2.06 -2.83 -20.37
C VAL A 27 -2.34 -4.33 -20.45
N ILE A 28 -3.14 -4.85 -19.52
CA ILE A 28 -3.46 -6.27 -19.36
C ILE A 28 -4.96 -6.45 -19.63
N VAL A 29 -5.31 -7.00 -20.78
CA VAL A 29 -6.70 -7.13 -21.26
C VAL A 29 -7.16 -8.58 -21.26
N GLY A 30 -8.48 -8.78 -21.23
CA GLY A 30 -9.09 -10.11 -21.25
C GLY A 30 -10.43 -10.12 -20.52
N GLU A 31 -11.23 -11.15 -20.74
CA GLU A 31 -12.55 -11.28 -20.09
C GLU A 31 -12.46 -11.37 -18.56
N ASN A 32 -13.61 -11.23 -17.88
CA ASN A 32 -13.69 -11.45 -16.44
C ASN A 32 -13.31 -12.89 -16.07
N GLY A 33 -12.53 -13.06 -15.00
CA GLY A 33 -12.02 -14.38 -14.61
C GLY A 33 -10.85 -14.91 -15.45
N SER A 34 -10.39 -14.20 -16.47
CA SER A 34 -9.26 -14.64 -17.31
C SER A 34 -7.92 -14.73 -16.57
N GLY A 35 -7.73 -13.99 -15.48
CA GLY A 35 -6.48 -13.96 -14.69
C GLY A 35 -5.74 -12.63 -14.67
N LYS A 36 -6.29 -11.56 -15.26
CA LYS A 36 -5.68 -10.21 -15.26
C LYS A 36 -5.25 -9.76 -13.87
N SER A 37 -6.19 -9.81 -12.93
CA SER A 37 -5.91 -9.43 -11.57
C SER A 37 -5.03 -10.41 -10.81
N SER A 38 -5.04 -11.71 -11.16
CA SER A 38 -4.06 -12.66 -10.60
C SER A 38 -2.64 -12.27 -11.00
N LEU A 39 -2.45 -11.73 -12.21
CA LEU A 39 -1.16 -11.26 -12.68
C LEU A 39 -0.71 -10.00 -11.91
N LEU A 40 -1.60 -9.01 -11.72
CA LEU A 40 -1.31 -7.86 -10.85
C LEU A 40 -1.04 -8.29 -9.40
N GLU A 41 -1.83 -9.23 -8.88
CA GLU A 41 -1.66 -9.79 -7.54
C GLU A 41 -0.30 -10.48 -7.38
N ALA A 42 0.19 -11.18 -8.40
CA ALA A 42 1.51 -11.78 -8.39
C ALA A 42 2.63 -10.72 -8.31
N ILE A 43 2.54 -9.62 -9.07
CA ILE A 43 3.51 -8.51 -9.00
C ILE A 43 3.51 -7.90 -7.59
N TYR A 44 2.33 -7.63 -7.03
CA TYR A 44 2.20 -7.11 -5.67
C TYR A 44 2.77 -8.08 -4.62
N PHE A 45 2.49 -9.38 -4.78
CA PHE A 45 2.94 -10.43 -3.86
C PHE A 45 4.45 -10.58 -3.87
N LEU A 46 5.12 -10.43 -5.02
CA LEU A 46 6.58 -10.43 -5.10
C LEU A 46 7.22 -9.36 -4.20
N SER A 47 6.58 -8.19 -4.12
CA SER A 47 7.04 -7.07 -3.27
C SER A 47 6.65 -7.23 -1.79
N HIS A 48 5.39 -7.55 -1.52
CA HIS A 48 4.83 -7.49 -0.16
C HIS A 48 4.80 -8.84 0.58
N GLY A 49 5.00 -9.95 -0.13
CA GLY A 49 4.83 -11.31 0.39
C GLY A 49 3.41 -11.65 0.84
N LYS A 50 2.44 -10.84 0.42
CA LYS A 50 1.03 -10.95 0.78
C LYS A 50 0.17 -10.56 -0.41
N SER A 51 -1.04 -11.12 -0.43
CA SER A 51 -2.05 -10.73 -1.40
C SER A 51 -2.75 -9.44 -0.96
N PHE A 52 -3.10 -8.59 -1.93
CA PHE A 52 -3.99 -7.45 -1.67
C PHE A 52 -5.47 -7.86 -1.56
N ARG A 53 -5.85 -9.07 -1.99
CA ARG A 53 -7.23 -9.59 -1.98
C ARG A 53 -7.55 -10.48 -0.78
N THR A 54 -6.57 -11.19 -0.23
CA THR A 54 -6.80 -12.17 0.82
C THR A 54 -5.64 -12.30 1.80
N SER A 55 -5.96 -12.50 3.08
CA SER A 55 -5.00 -12.87 4.11
C SER A 55 -4.62 -14.35 4.08
N LYS A 56 -5.41 -15.20 3.38
CA LYS A 56 -5.21 -16.65 3.32
C LYS A 56 -4.18 -17.00 2.24
N PHE A 57 -2.90 -17.05 2.60
CA PHE A 57 -1.83 -17.35 1.62
C PHE A 57 -2.00 -18.69 0.89
N LYS A 58 -2.64 -19.70 1.50
CA LYS A 58 -2.91 -20.99 0.83
C LYS A 58 -3.84 -20.84 -0.39
N ALA A 59 -4.66 -19.79 -0.43
CA ALA A 59 -5.59 -19.51 -1.52
C ALA A 59 -4.91 -18.85 -2.73
N VAL A 60 -3.68 -18.36 -2.60
CA VAL A 60 -2.90 -17.82 -3.72
C VAL A 60 -2.03 -18.88 -4.40
N ILE A 61 -1.79 -20.02 -3.74
CA ILE A 61 -1.08 -21.16 -4.34
C ILE A 61 -2.10 -21.93 -5.19
N GLN A 62 -1.73 -22.24 -6.44
CA GLN A 62 -2.59 -23.00 -7.36
C GLN A 62 -3.06 -24.32 -6.74
N HIS A 63 -4.27 -24.72 -7.07
CA HIS A 63 -4.86 -25.97 -6.58
C HIS A 63 -3.96 -27.18 -6.88
N GLN A 64 -3.87 -28.12 -5.93
CA GLN A 64 -2.99 -29.31 -5.99
C GLN A 64 -1.48 -29.05 -6.08
N LYS A 65 -1.00 -27.80 -6.06
CA LYS A 65 0.43 -27.48 -6.00
C LYS A 65 0.87 -27.24 -4.56
N ASN A 66 2.11 -27.63 -4.25
CA ASN A 66 2.68 -27.50 -2.90
C ASN A 66 3.33 -26.14 -2.65
N ALA A 67 3.73 -25.44 -3.71
CA ALA A 67 4.39 -24.15 -3.62
C ALA A 67 4.09 -23.29 -4.86
N MET A 68 4.25 -21.99 -4.70
CA MET A 68 4.29 -21.00 -5.78
C MET A 68 5.65 -20.31 -5.81
N VAL A 69 6.07 -19.88 -6.99
CA VAL A 69 7.34 -19.17 -7.20
C VAL A 69 7.07 -17.93 -8.05
N LEU A 70 7.58 -16.80 -7.59
CA LEU A 70 7.54 -15.52 -8.27
C LEU A 70 8.98 -15.03 -8.43
N HIS A 71 9.37 -14.64 -9.63
CA HIS A 71 10.72 -14.15 -9.91
C HIS A 71 10.67 -12.97 -10.86
N GLY A 72 11.26 -11.85 -10.46
CA GLY A 72 11.36 -10.64 -11.27
C GLY A 72 12.79 -10.16 -11.41
N LYS A 73 13.04 -9.37 -12.45
CA LYS A 73 14.27 -8.57 -12.57
C LYS A 73 13.88 -7.10 -12.57
N LYS A 74 14.39 -6.35 -11.61
CA LYS A 74 14.26 -4.89 -11.56
C LYS A 74 15.49 -4.24 -12.20
N GLN A 75 15.29 -3.38 -13.18
CA GLN A 75 16.34 -2.51 -13.69
C GLN A 75 16.66 -1.43 -12.65
N PHE A 76 17.93 -1.24 -12.33
CA PHE A 76 18.43 -0.14 -11.52
C PHE A 76 19.69 0.42 -12.18
N ASN A 77 19.60 1.63 -12.73
CA ASN A 77 20.63 2.19 -13.61
C ASN A 77 20.98 1.21 -14.75
N SER A 78 22.24 0.77 -14.86
CA SER A 78 22.70 -0.23 -15.82
C SER A 78 22.61 -1.67 -15.32
N LEU A 79 22.19 -1.91 -14.08
CA LEU A 79 22.16 -3.22 -13.44
C LEU A 79 20.75 -3.83 -13.44
N GLN A 80 20.69 -5.17 -13.49
CA GLN A 80 19.46 -5.92 -13.25
C GLN A 80 19.54 -6.62 -11.90
N ILE A 81 18.62 -6.27 -11.01
CA ILE A 81 18.51 -6.82 -9.66
C ILE A 81 17.49 -7.96 -9.69
N PRO A 82 17.91 -9.23 -9.50
CA PRO A 82 16.97 -10.32 -9.37
C PRO A 82 16.29 -10.27 -8.00
N VAL A 83 14.97 -10.40 -8.02
CA VAL A 83 14.10 -10.51 -6.85
C VAL A 83 13.25 -11.77 -6.98
N GLY A 84 13.14 -12.54 -5.90
CA GLY A 84 12.45 -13.82 -5.93
C GLY A 84 11.71 -14.11 -4.64
N LEU A 85 10.56 -14.76 -4.75
CA LEU A 85 9.77 -15.22 -3.62
C LEU A 85 9.20 -16.60 -3.93
N GLN A 86 9.46 -17.55 -3.04
CA GLN A 86 8.78 -18.84 -2.98
C GLN A 86 7.95 -18.91 -1.71
N LYS A 87 6.69 -19.36 -1.86
CA LYS A 87 5.79 -19.60 -0.73
C LYS A 87 5.29 -21.04 -0.79
N GLU A 88 5.50 -21.77 0.28
CA GLU A 88 5.04 -23.15 0.42
C GLU A 88 3.70 -23.23 1.15
N ARG A 89 2.93 -24.27 0.84
CA ARG A 89 1.67 -24.58 1.54
C ARG A 89 1.88 -24.87 3.02
N SER A 90 3.07 -25.34 3.42
CA SER A 90 3.47 -25.50 4.83
C SER A 90 3.41 -24.19 5.61
N GLY A 91 3.66 -23.07 4.91
CA GLY A 91 3.78 -21.74 5.51
C GLY A 91 5.17 -21.14 5.35
N ASP A 92 6.16 -21.90 4.89
CA ASP A 92 7.52 -21.40 4.68
C ASP A 92 7.56 -20.37 3.55
N THR A 93 8.34 -19.32 3.76
CA THR A 93 8.63 -18.30 2.74
C THR A 93 10.14 -18.21 2.54
N LEU A 94 10.57 -18.34 1.30
CA LEU A 94 11.93 -18.04 0.88
C LEU A 94 11.91 -16.80 -0.01
N ALA A 95 12.46 -15.70 0.50
CA ALA A 95 12.65 -14.46 -0.22
C ALA A 95 14.12 -14.32 -0.62
N LYS A 96 14.40 -13.82 -1.83
CA LYS A 96 15.74 -13.52 -2.33
C LYS A 96 15.79 -12.16 -3.00
N VAL A 97 16.87 -11.43 -2.73
CA VAL A 97 17.23 -10.15 -3.36
C VAL A 97 18.71 -10.24 -3.72
N HIS A 98 19.10 -9.87 -4.95
CA HIS A 98 20.47 -10.06 -5.45
C HIS A 98 20.95 -11.53 -5.35
N GLY A 99 20.02 -12.48 -5.49
CA GLY A 99 20.29 -13.91 -5.32
C GLY A 99 20.55 -14.37 -3.87
N LYS A 100 20.65 -13.44 -2.90
CA LYS A 100 20.86 -13.73 -1.48
C LYS A 100 19.53 -13.83 -0.75
N ARG A 101 19.45 -14.74 0.23
CA ARG A 101 18.25 -14.89 1.08
C ARG A 101 18.02 -13.63 1.90
N CYS A 102 16.78 -13.13 1.90
CA CYS A 102 16.37 -12.05 2.79
C CYS A 102 16.05 -12.60 4.18
N GLU A 103 16.45 -11.86 5.22
CA GLU A 103 16.04 -12.16 6.60
C GLU A 103 14.62 -11.66 6.89
N ARG A 104 14.22 -10.58 6.19
CA ARG A 104 12.94 -9.90 6.42
C ARG A 104 12.26 -9.58 5.10
N MET A 105 10.94 -9.74 5.07
CA MET A 105 10.12 -9.36 3.90
C MET A 105 10.21 -7.87 3.56
N ALA A 106 10.49 -7.01 4.55
CA ALA A 106 10.70 -5.58 4.33
C ALA A 106 11.77 -5.28 3.27
N GLN A 107 12.83 -6.11 3.20
CA GLN A 107 13.91 -5.94 2.22
C GLN A 107 13.42 -6.11 0.77
N LEU A 108 12.43 -6.96 0.52
CA LEU A 108 11.81 -7.08 -0.82
C LEU A 108 10.99 -5.83 -1.16
N ALA A 109 10.19 -5.34 -0.21
CA ALA A 109 9.37 -4.14 -0.40
C ALA A 109 10.23 -2.87 -0.59
N GLU A 110 11.38 -2.78 0.07
CA GLU A 110 12.35 -1.69 -0.13
C GLU A 110 12.93 -1.67 -1.55
N VAL A 111 13.25 -2.84 -2.10
CA VAL A 111 13.84 -2.97 -3.44
C VAL A 111 12.80 -2.79 -4.54
N LEU A 112 11.58 -3.29 -4.34
CA LEU A 112 10.49 -3.19 -5.31
C LEU A 112 9.28 -2.51 -4.67
N PRO A 113 9.25 -1.16 -4.58
CA PRO A 113 8.06 -0.45 -4.12
C PRO A 113 6.92 -0.66 -5.11
N VAL A 114 5.76 -1.09 -4.61
CA VAL A 114 4.57 -1.33 -5.43
C VAL A 114 3.37 -0.69 -4.77
N GLN A 115 2.74 0.24 -5.47
CA GLN A 115 1.41 0.73 -5.11
C GLN A 115 0.35 0.03 -5.93
N VAL A 116 -0.82 -0.14 -5.35
CA VAL A 116 -1.96 -0.78 -6.01
C VAL A 116 -3.23 0.01 -5.75
N ILE A 117 -4.04 0.16 -6.80
CA ILE A 117 -5.45 0.55 -6.73
C ILE A 117 -6.27 -0.64 -7.18
N THR A 118 -7.23 -1.03 -6.35
CA THR A 118 -8.20 -2.10 -6.60
C THR A 118 -9.60 -1.59 -6.27
N PRO A 119 -10.66 -2.31 -6.65
CA PRO A 119 -12.02 -2.00 -6.19
C PRO A 119 -12.14 -1.87 -4.67
N GLU A 120 -11.39 -2.66 -3.88
CA GLU A 120 -11.37 -2.59 -2.41
C GLU A 120 -10.57 -1.40 -1.87
N SER A 121 -9.81 -0.67 -2.70
CA SER A 121 -9.02 0.48 -2.22
C SER A 121 -9.91 1.59 -1.64
N PHE A 122 -11.20 1.62 -2.00
CA PHE A 122 -12.21 2.50 -1.39
C PHE A 122 -12.37 2.30 0.13
N GLU A 123 -11.87 1.21 0.71
CA GLU A 123 -11.75 1.05 2.16
C GLU A 123 -10.91 2.16 2.82
N LEU A 124 -10.13 2.93 2.06
CA LEU A 124 -9.51 4.16 2.59
C LEU A 124 -10.55 5.16 3.11
N PHE A 125 -11.67 5.30 2.42
CA PHE A 125 -12.72 6.28 2.77
C PHE A 125 -13.80 5.61 3.63
N PHE A 126 -14.35 4.49 3.16
CA PHE A 126 -15.46 3.81 3.83
C PHE A 126 -15.04 2.86 4.95
N GLY A 127 -13.76 2.53 5.02
CA GLY A 127 -13.21 1.67 6.07
C GLY A 127 -12.92 2.45 7.35
N GLY A 128 -12.46 1.70 8.35
CA GLY A 128 -12.08 2.28 9.64
C GLY A 128 -10.68 2.92 9.62
N PRO A 129 -10.29 3.57 10.74
CA PRO A 129 -8.97 4.18 10.93
C PRO A 129 -7.77 3.25 10.63
N LYS A 130 -7.99 1.93 10.69
CA LYS A 130 -6.98 0.92 10.36
C LYS A 130 -6.52 1.01 8.90
N GLU A 131 -7.43 1.21 7.97
CA GLU A 131 -7.10 1.24 6.54
C GLU A 131 -6.43 2.57 6.16
N ARG A 132 -6.84 3.68 6.77
CA ARG A 132 -6.18 4.99 6.66
C ARG A 132 -4.77 5.00 7.27
N ARG A 133 -4.60 4.39 8.46
CA ARG A 133 -3.24 4.15 9.01
C ARG A 133 -2.40 3.26 8.11
N ARG A 134 -2.97 2.24 7.46
CA ARG A 134 -2.24 1.38 6.52
C ARG A 134 -1.75 2.17 5.31
N PHE A 135 -2.58 3.06 4.77
CA PHE A 135 -2.19 3.99 3.70
C PHE A 135 -1.01 4.87 4.13
N LEU A 136 -1.11 5.48 5.32
CA LEU A 136 -0.07 6.32 5.89
C LEU A 136 1.25 5.56 6.14
N ASP A 137 1.16 4.44 6.86
CA ASP A 137 2.32 3.62 7.24
C ASP A 137 3.04 3.02 6.03
N LEU A 138 2.32 2.71 4.95
CA LEU A 138 2.93 2.22 3.70
C LEU A 138 3.74 3.31 3.00
N GLY A 139 3.24 4.55 2.96
CA GLY A 139 3.99 5.67 2.41
C GLY A 139 5.26 5.95 3.20
N LEU A 140 5.11 6.07 4.52
CA LEU A 140 6.23 6.24 5.46
C LEU A 140 7.29 5.16 5.32
N PHE A 141 6.89 3.90 5.20
CA PHE A 141 7.83 2.78 5.07
C PHE A 141 8.83 2.96 3.91
N HIS A 142 8.43 3.58 2.82
CA HIS A 142 9.30 3.74 1.65
C HIS A 142 10.23 4.94 1.73
N VAL A 143 9.84 6.00 2.45
CA VAL A 143 10.58 7.26 2.54
C VAL A 143 11.36 7.42 3.85
N GLU A 144 10.86 6.88 4.96
CA GLU A 144 11.51 6.95 6.28
C GLU A 144 12.12 5.60 6.67
N GLN A 145 13.44 5.46 6.51
CA GLN A 145 14.16 4.21 6.78
C GLN A 145 14.01 3.72 8.23
N GLU A 146 13.96 4.64 9.20
CA GLU A 146 13.83 4.31 10.62
C GLU A 146 12.39 3.91 11.02
N PHE A 147 11.39 4.22 10.18
CA PHE A 147 9.99 4.01 10.52
C PHE A 147 9.68 2.55 10.80
N TYR A 148 10.19 1.63 9.96
CA TYR A 148 9.96 0.19 10.15
C TYR A 148 10.46 -0.30 11.51
N TYR A 149 11.65 0.16 11.93
CA TYR A 149 12.23 -0.23 13.20
C TYR A 149 11.34 0.22 14.38
N HIS A 150 10.89 1.47 14.37
CA HIS A 150 10.00 2.00 15.40
C HIS A 150 8.63 1.32 15.38
N TRP A 151 8.03 1.15 14.21
CA TRP A 151 6.76 0.46 14.02
C TRP A 151 6.81 -0.99 14.54
N TYR A 152 7.88 -1.73 14.23
CA TYR A 152 8.04 -3.11 14.67
C TYR A 152 8.18 -3.21 16.20
N ARG A 153 9.04 -2.38 16.79
CA ARG A 153 9.21 -2.34 18.26
C ARG A 153 7.92 -1.94 18.96
N PHE A 154 7.23 -0.92 18.45
CA PHE A 154 5.95 -0.48 19.00
C PHE A 154 4.91 -1.60 19.00
N ASN A 155 4.75 -2.33 17.89
CA ASN A 155 3.79 -3.44 17.83
C ASN A 155 4.13 -4.58 18.80
N LYS A 156 5.41 -4.84 19.07
CA LYS A 156 5.83 -5.78 20.11
C LYS A 156 5.48 -5.26 21.51
N LEU A 157 5.81 -4.01 21.81
CA LEU A 157 5.50 -3.38 23.11
C LEU A 157 4.00 -3.33 23.36
N LEU A 158 3.21 -2.92 22.37
CA LEU A 158 1.75 -2.89 22.47
C LEU A 158 1.18 -4.28 22.77
N LYS A 159 1.70 -5.34 22.15
CA LYS A 159 1.28 -6.72 22.46
C LYS A 159 1.63 -7.11 23.89
N GLN A 160 2.84 -6.80 24.36
CA GLN A 160 3.24 -7.09 25.74
C GLN A 160 2.42 -6.31 26.76
N ARG A 161 2.24 -5.00 26.55
CA ARG A 161 1.38 -4.15 27.38
C ARG A 161 -0.05 -4.68 27.44
N ASN A 162 -0.64 -5.03 26.30
CA ASN A 162 -1.99 -5.59 26.24
C ASN A 162 -2.07 -6.98 26.90
N ALA A 163 -1.00 -7.78 26.89
CA ALA A 163 -0.96 -9.04 27.62
C ALA A 163 -0.99 -8.80 29.14
N LEU A 164 -0.20 -7.83 29.63
CA LEU A 164 -0.20 -7.44 31.05
C LEU A 164 -1.57 -6.93 31.51
N LEU A 165 -2.22 -6.07 30.72
CA LEU A 165 -3.57 -5.56 31.02
C LEU A 165 -4.62 -6.68 31.12
N LYS A 166 -4.45 -7.78 30.37
CA LYS A 166 -5.36 -8.93 30.39
C LYS A 166 -5.06 -9.89 31.54
N GLN A 167 -3.79 -10.22 31.75
CA GLN A 167 -3.37 -11.25 32.69
C GLN A 167 -3.31 -10.75 34.13
N LYS A 168 -2.97 -9.47 34.34
CA LYS A 168 -2.83 -8.84 35.65
C LYS A 168 -1.99 -9.66 36.64
N PRO A 169 -0.73 -10.03 36.28
CA PRO A 169 0.14 -10.79 37.17
C PRO A 169 0.49 -10.02 38.45
N GLN A 170 1.10 -10.68 39.43
CA GLN A 170 1.58 -10.00 40.63
C GLN A 170 2.53 -8.85 40.25
N GLY A 171 2.29 -7.66 40.80
CA GLY A 171 3.03 -6.44 40.48
C GLY A 171 2.74 -5.87 39.08
N PHE A 172 1.57 -6.18 38.48
CA PHE A 172 1.23 -5.71 37.13
C PHE A 172 1.28 -4.20 36.98
N GLU A 173 0.93 -3.43 38.01
CA GLU A 173 0.99 -1.96 38.01
C GLU A 173 2.43 -1.47 37.80
N GLN A 174 3.39 -1.97 38.58
CA GLN A 174 4.79 -1.59 38.44
C GLN A 174 5.35 -2.04 37.10
N GLN A 175 4.98 -3.24 36.63
CA GLN A 175 5.38 -3.74 35.32
C GLN A 175 4.85 -2.85 34.19
N ILE A 176 3.57 -2.47 34.20
CA ILE A 176 2.99 -1.59 33.18
C ILE A 176 3.67 -0.22 33.20
N GLN A 177 3.89 0.38 34.37
CA GLN A 177 4.58 1.67 34.47
C GLN A 177 6.00 1.63 33.90
N PHE A 178 6.71 0.51 34.05
CA PHE A 178 8.02 0.30 33.41
C PHE A 178 7.89 0.30 31.88
N TRP A 179 6.97 -0.49 31.33
CA TRP A 179 6.73 -0.56 29.89
C TRP A 179 6.20 0.74 29.29
N ASP A 180 5.44 1.53 30.05
CA ASP A 180 4.88 2.82 29.61
C ASP A 180 5.98 3.81 29.21
N LYS A 181 7.15 3.80 29.87
CA LYS A 181 8.29 4.64 29.50
C LYS A 181 8.79 4.36 28.08
N GLU A 182 8.98 3.08 27.75
CA GLU A 182 9.41 2.67 26.42
C GLU A 182 8.30 2.86 25.39
N PHE A 183 7.04 2.56 25.77
CA PHE A 183 5.87 2.77 24.93
C PHE A 183 5.74 4.22 24.49
N VAL A 184 5.80 5.18 25.42
CA VAL A 184 5.72 6.63 25.15
C VAL A 184 6.88 7.06 24.25
N THR A 185 8.10 6.63 24.57
CA THR A 185 9.29 6.98 23.77
C THR A 185 9.13 6.58 22.31
N ILE A 186 8.71 5.34 22.03
CA ILE A 186 8.55 4.88 20.65
C ILE A 186 7.28 5.47 20.01
N ALA A 187 6.21 5.66 20.78
CA ALA A 187 4.97 6.25 20.30
C ALA A 187 5.16 7.69 19.78
N THR A 188 5.90 8.51 20.53
CA THR A 188 6.21 9.89 20.14
C THR A 188 7.07 9.93 18.88
N LYS A 189 8.04 9.02 18.72
CA LYS A 189 8.83 8.91 17.48
C LYS A 189 7.98 8.56 16.27
N ILE A 190 7.10 7.56 16.39
CA ILE A 190 6.17 7.19 15.30
C ILE A 190 5.29 8.38 14.93
N ASN A 191 4.80 9.12 15.92
CA ASN A 191 3.97 10.29 15.67
C ASN A 191 4.71 11.40 14.95
N ALA A 192 5.93 11.73 15.39
CA ALA A 192 6.75 12.75 14.74
C ALA A 192 7.00 12.41 13.25
N LEU A 193 7.32 11.15 12.95
CA LEU A 193 7.47 10.67 11.57
C LEU A 193 6.17 10.81 10.78
N ARG A 194 5.04 10.39 11.35
CA ARG A 194 3.71 10.51 10.71
C ARG A 194 3.32 11.95 10.44
N THR A 195 3.46 12.84 11.41
CA THR A 195 3.16 14.26 11.25
C THR A 195 4.03 14.87 10.15
N SER A 196 5.35 14.64 10.19
CA SER A 196 6.27 15.12 9.15
C SER A 196 5.90 14.61 7.75
N TYR A 197 5.57 13.33 7.62
CA TYR A 197 5.17 12.74 6.35
C TYR A 197 3.85 13.33 5.83
N ILE A 198 2.85 13.48 6.71
CA ILE A 198 1.54 14.02 6.32
C ILE A 198 1.70 15.47 5.83
N THR A 199 2.52 16.29 6.50
CA THR A 199 2.79 17.66 6.06
C THR A 199 3.39 17.71 4.65
N ARG A 200 4.35 16.82 4.35
CA ARG A 200 4.96 16.74 3.01
C ARG A 200 3.99 16.20 1.98
N LEU A 201 3.23 15.16 2.30
CA LEU A 201 2.20 14.60 1.44
C LEU A 201 1.11 15.63 1.13
N SER A 202 0.64 16.38 2.13
CA SER A 202 -0.37 17.41 1.95
C SER A 202 0.17 18.55 1.09
N SER A 203 1.38 19.05 1.35
CA SER A 203 2.00 20.08 0.50
C SER A 203 2.07 19.62 -0.94
N LEU A 204 2.64 18.43 -1.19
CA LEU A 204 2.76 17.88 -2.54
C LEU A 204 1.39 17.71 -3.22
N PHE A 205 0.39 17.25 -2.46
CA PHE A 205 -0.97 17.07 -2.97
C PHE A 205 -1.59 18.41 -3.38
N PHE A 206 -1.54 19.42 -2.52
CA PHE A 206 -2.16 20.71 -2.81
C PHE A 206 -1.43 21.47 -3.91
N ASP A 207 -0.09 21.41 -3.91
CA ASP A 207 0.74 22.12 -4.90
C ASP A 207 0.59 21.52 -6.30
N LYS A 208 0.63 20.18 -6.42
CA LYS A 208 0.65 19.51 -7.73
C LYS A 208 -0.71 19.05 -8.24
N ILE A 209 -1.62 18.67 -7.35
CA ILE A 209 -2.86 18.00 -7.75
C ILE A 209 -4.08 18.90 -7.52
N ALA A 210 -4.26 19.44 -6.32
CA ALA A 210 -5.45 20.25 -6.01
C ALA A 210 -5.48 21.57 -6.81
N SER A 211 -4.32 22.10 -7.19
CA SER A 211 -4.21 23.28 -8.05
C SER A 211 -4.82 23.07 -9.45
N GLN A 212 -4.89 21.82 -9.92
CA GLN A 212 -5.42 21.45 -11.24
C GLN A 212 -6.86 20.96 -11.19
N ILE A 213 -7.36 20.55 -10.01
CA ILE A 213 -8.67 19.95 -9.84
C ILE A 213 -9.46 20.75 -8.81
N GLU A 214 -10.39 21.59 -9.29
CA GLU A 214 -11.21 22.50 -8.46
C GLU A 214 -11.84 21.81 -7.25
N LEU A 215 -12.31 20.58 -7.45
CA LEU A 215 -12.96 19.75 -6.43
C LEU A 215 -12.11 19.55 -5.16
N PHE A 216 -10.79 19.61 -5.27
CA PHE A 216 -9.88 19.32 -4.15
C PHE A 216 -9.33 20.57 -3.46
N LYS A 217 -9.70 21.78 -3.90
CA LYS A 217 -9.15 23.02 -3.32
C LYS A 217 -9.54 23.25 -1.86
N SER A 218 -10.73 22.83 -1.44
CA SER A 218 -11.22 22.93 -0.06
C SER A 218 -10.98 21.67 0.77
N LEU A 219 -10.29 20.67 0.20
CA LEU A 219 -9.94 19.44 0.91
C LEU A 219 -8.93 19.73 2.03
N THR A 220 -9.09 19.11 3.19
CA THR A 220 -8.11 19.12 4.28
C THR A 220 -7.77 17.71 4.73
N PHE A 221 -6.55 17.55 5.28
CA PHE A 221 -6.04 16.29 5.81
C PHE A 221 -5.95 16.42 7.33
N ASP A 222 -6.91 15.84 8.04
CA ASP A 222 -7.04 16.00 9.49
C ASP A 222 -6.40 14.80 10.18
N PHE A 223 -5.20 14.99 10.73
CA PHE A 223 -4.47 13.93 11.42
C PHE A 223 -4.71 13.96 12.94
N SER A 224 -5.09 12.80 13.49
CA SER A 224 -5.12 12.55 14.93
C SER A 224 -4.08 11.49 15.31
N PRO A 225 -3.26 11.71 16.34
CA PRO A 225 -2.21 10.75 16.71
C PRO A 225 -2.78 9.53 17.45
N GLY A 226 -4.06 9.55 17.85
CA GLY A 226 -4.70 8.51 18.66
C GLY A 226 -4.69 8.79 20.17
N TRP A 227 -4.33 10.02 20.53
CA TRP A 227 -4.42 10.63 21.85
C TRP A 227 -4.64 12.14 21.65
N LYS A 228 -4.86 12.90 22.73
CA LYS A 228 -4.93 14.37 22.62
C LYS A 228 -3.52 14.92 22.41
N ALA A 229 -3.27 15.57 21.28
CA ALA A 229 -1.93 15.96 20.86
C ALA A 229 -1.30 17.02 21.77
N GLU A 230 -2.14 17.79 22.45
CA GLU A 230 -1.79 18.91 23.35
C GLU A 230 -1.35 18.44 24.74
N GLU A 231 -1.63 17.18 25.10
CA GLU A 231 -1.37 16.60 26.41
C GLU A 231 -0.25 15.55 26.34
N ASP A 232 0.50 15.37 27.45
CA ASP A 232 1.52 14.33 27.54
C ASP A 232 0.91 12.93 27.45
N LEU A 233 1.46 12.08 26.59
CA LEU A 233 0.99 10.71 26.41
C LEU A 233 1.20 9.87 27.68
N ALA A 234 2.29 10.10 28.43
CA ALA A 234 2.53 9.35 29.65
C ALA A 234 1.45 9.66 30.70
N GLU A 235 1.09 10.93 30.85
CA GLU A 235 -0.02 11.35 31.71
C GLU A 235 -1.37 10.75 31.25
N GLN A 236 -1.68 10.79 29.96
CA GLN A 236 -2.90 10.18 29.43
C GLN A 236 -2.96 8.67 29.66
N LEU A 237 -1.83 7.95 29.61
CA LEU A 237 -1.76 6.53 29.93
C LEU A 237 -1.99 6.27 31.42
N ARG A 238 -1.39 7.09 32.31
CA ARG A 238 -1.64 7.01 33.76
C ARG A 238 -3.11 7.24 34.09
N ASN A 239 -3.70 8.31 33.54
CA ASN A 239 -5.10 8.67 33.81
C ASN A 239 -6.10 7.65 33.23
N ASN A 240 -5.75 6.95 32.14
CA ASN A 240 -6.58 5.89 31.56
C ASN A 240 -6.27 4.49 32.07
N PHE A 241 -5.32 4.32 33.00
CA PHE A 241 -4.85 3.01 33.45
C PHE A 241 -5.98 2.09 33.90
N GLU A 242 -6.84 2.56 34.81
CA GLU A 242 -7.98 1.79 35.33
C GLU A 242 -8.93 1.34 34.23
N ARG A 243 -9.16 2.22 33.25
CA ARG A 243 -10.03 1.93 32.10
C ARG A 243 -9.39 0.88 31.19
N ASP A 244 -8.12 1.06 30.84
CA ASP A 244 -7.36 0.11 30.02
C ASP A 244 -7.25 -1.26 30.68
N ALA A 245 -7.07 -1.30 32.01
CA ALA A 245 -6.98 -2.53 32.80
C ALA A 245 -8.33 -3.28 32.86
N LYS A 246 -9.45 -2.56 32.87
CA LYS A 246 -10.79 -3.17 32.72
C LYS A 246 -11.03 -3.71 31.31
N LEU A 247 -10.60 -2.97 30.29
CA LEU A 247 -10.80 -3.33 28.88
C LEU A 247 -9.81 -4.38 28.35
N GLY A 248 -8.71 -4.63 29.06
CA GLY A 248 -7.65 -5.55 28.65
C GLY A 248 -6.90 -5.10 27.39
N HIS A 249 -6.93 -3.81 27.06
CA HIS A 249 -6.18 -3.27 25.93
C HIS A 249 -5.91 -1.77 26.09
N THR A 250 -4.85 -1.32 25.42
CA THR A 250 -4.38 0.06 25.45
C THR A 250 -5.28 0.96 24.60
N SER A 251 -5.85 2.01 25.19
CA SER A 251 -6.78 2.91 24.48
C SER A 251 -6.13 4.14 23.84
N LYS A 252 -4.87 4.46 24.18
CA LYS A 252 -4.13 5.64 23.69
C LYS A 252 -2.81 5.27 23.03
N GLY A 253 -2.50 5.92 21.90
CA GLY A 253 -1.22 5.76 21.21
C GLY A 253 -1.36 5.59 19.68
N PRO A 254 -0.24 5.41 18.96
CA PRO A 254 -0.22 5.43 17.50
C PRO A 254 -1.08 4.36 16.81
N HIS A 255 -1.40 3.25 17.48
CA HIS A 255 -2.33 2.24 16.96
C HIS A 255 -3.78 2.74 16.89
N LYS A 256 -4.08 3.90 17.48
CA LYS A 256 -5.37 4.58 17.43
C LYS A 256 -5.34 5.83 16.56
N ALA A 257 -4.20 6.17 15.95
CA ALA A 257 -4.08 7.32 15.05
C ALA A 257 -5.03 7.22 13.86
N ASP A 258 -5.36 8.36 13.27
CA ASP A 258 -6.22 8.43 12.10
C ASP A 258 -5.85 9.63 11.24
N ILE A 259 -6.09 9.54 9.94
CA ILE A 259 -6.01 10.67 9.01
C ILE A 259 -7.33 10.73 8.28
N ASN A 260 -8.11 11.80 8.45
CA ASN A 260 -9.38 11.99 7.77
C ASN A 260 -9.21 12.96 6.61
N PHE A 261 -9.97 12.73 5.55
CA PHE A 261 -10.05 13.62 4.41
C PHE A 261 -11.39 14.34 4.48
N VAL A 262 -11.38 15.67 4.53
CA VAL A 262 -12.55 16.48 4.89
C VAL A 262 -12.71 17.63 3.91
N ILE A 263 -13.94 17.93 3.51
CA ILE A 263 -14.31 19.13 2.74
C ILE A 263 -15.38 19.87 3.53
N ASP A 264 -15.17 21.15 3.80
CA ASP A 264 -16.11 22.00 4.55
C ASP A 264 -16.56 21.40 5.90
N GLY A 265 -15.65 20.69 6.58
CA GLY A 265 -15.93 20.01 7.85
C GLY A 265 -16.69 18.67 7.72
N ILE A 266 -17.00 18.23 6.50
CA ILE A 266 -17.69 16.96 6.21
C ILE A 266 -16.70 15.95 5.64
N ALA A 267 -16.71 14.72 6.17
CA ALA A 267 -15.87 13.65 5.64
C ALA A 267 -16.18 13.37 4.16
N VAL A 268 -15.14 13.19 3.33
CA VAL A 268 -15.28 13.10 1.87
C VAL A 268 -16.25 12.02 1.41
N GLU A 269 -16.37 10.90 2.12
CA GLU A 269 -17.30 9.83 1.79
C GLU A 269 -18.78 10.22 1.87
N ASN A 270 -19.09 11.27 2.64
CA ASN A 270 -20.43 11.82 2.80
C ASN A 270 -20.67 13.08 1.95
N TYR A 271 -19.62 13.62 1.32
CA TYR A 271 -19.67 14.85 0.53
C TYR A 271 -19.52 14.59 -0.98
N LEU A 272 -18.59 13.71 -1.36
CA LEU A 272 -18.24 13.42 -2.74
C LEU A 272 -19.06 12.25 -3.30
N SER A 273 -19.40 12.35 -4.60
CA SER A 273 -19.93 11.21 -5.35
C SER A 273 -18.90 10.08 -5.50
N ARG A 274 -19.35 8.88 -5.87
CA ARG A 274 -18.44 7.72 -6.09
C ARG A 274 -17.34 7.99 -7.12
N GLY A 275 -17.66 8.64 -8.24
CA GLY A 275 -16.67 8.99 -9.27
C GLY A 275 -15.62 9.99 -8.77
N GLN A 276 -16.05 10.96 -7.96
CA GLN A 276 -15.18 11.94 -7.32
C GLN A 276 -14.28 11.32 -6.24
N LEU A 277 -14.80 10.40 -5.42
CA LEU A 277 -13.99 9.62 -4.48
C LEU A 277 -12.97 8.75 -5.22
N LYS A 278 -13.34 8.19 -6.37
CA LYS A 278 -12.41 7.45 -7.22
C LYS A 278 -11.27 8.36 -7.65
N LEU A 279 -11.57 9.55 -8.19
CA LEU A 279 -10.56 10.53 -8.58
C LEU A 279 -9.64 10.91 -7.40
N LEU A 280 -10.21 11.13 -6.21
CA LEU A 280 -9.44 11.43 -5.00
C LEU A 280 -8.51 10.26 -4.61
N MET A 281 -8.97 9.01 -4.72
CA MET A 281 -8.13 7.83 -4.49
C MET A 281 -6.92 7.81 -5.43
N TYR A 282 -7.13 8.03 -6.72
CA TYR A 282 -6.04 8.12 -7.70
C TYR A 282 -5.08 9.23 -7.33
N ALA A 283 -5.58 10.44 -7.05
CA ALA A 283 -4.78 11.58 -6.65
C ALA A 283 -3.93 11.30 -5.40
N LEU A 284 -4.51 10.72 -4.33
CA LEU A 284 -3.79 10.39 -3.11
C LEU A 284 -2.69 9.35 -3.34
N LYS A 285 -2.98 8.32 -4.14
CA LYS A 285 -2.02 7.25 -4.44
C LYS A 285 -0.90 7.70 -5.37
N ILE A 286 -1.21 8.54 -6.35
CA ILE A 286 -0.22 9.16 -7.24
C ILE A 286 0.67 10.11 -6.44
N CYS A 287 0.09 10.96 -5.58
CA CYS A 287 0.84 11.83 -4.70
C CYS A 287 1.80 11.04 -3.78
N GLN A 288 1.31 9.97 -3.15
CA GLN A 288 2.13 9.07 -2.33
C GLN A 288 3.29 8.47 -3.15
N ASN A 289 3.06 8.04 -4.38
CA ASN A 289 4.12 7.56 -5.27
C ASN A 289 5.12 8.64 -5.65
N SER A 290 4.64 9.83 -6.04
CA SER A 290 5.50 10.96 -6.39
C SER A 290 6.39 11.38 -5.22
N LEU A 291 5.91 11.29 -3.98
CA LEU A 291 6.71 11.58 -2.80
C LEU A 291 7.84 10.55 -2.63
N ILE A 292 7.54 9.26 -2.81
CA ILE A 292 8.55 8.18 -2.80
C ILE A 292 9.62 8.44 -3.84
N GLU A 293 9.22 8.79 -5.07
CA GLU A 293 10.12 9.05 -6.19
C GLU A 293 10.95 10.34 -6.00
N SER A 294 10.41 11.36 -5.31
CA SER A 294 11.13 12.62 -5.08
C SER A 294 12.12 12.57 -3.92
N GLU A 295 11.87 11.71 -2.92
CA GLU A 295 12.69 11.63 -1.70
C GLU A 295 13.65 10.43 -1.71
N THR A 296 13.52 9.54 -2.69
CA THR A 296 14.35 8.34 -2.78
C THR A 296 14.73 8.07 -4.22
N ASP A 297 15.84 7.38 -4.44
CA ASP A 297 16.23 6.89 -5.77
C ASP A 297 15.37 5.68 -6.24
N LYS A 298 14.17 5.50 -5.67
CA LYS A 298 13.31 4.36 -5.96
C LYS A 298 12.20 4.81 -6.90
N GLN A 299 12.19 4.25 -8.10
CA GLN A 299 11.00 4.22 -8.95
C GLN A 299 10.06 3.11 -8.47
N SER A 300 8.77 3.42 -8.33
CA SER A 300 7.76 2.46 -7.92
C SER A 300 7.04 1.84 -9.12
N LEU A 301 6.43 0.68 -8.89
CA LEU A 301 5.41 0.13 -9.78
C LEU A 301 4.05 0.62 -9.32
N PHE A 302 3.18 0.95 -10.27
CA PHE A 302 1.80 1.31 -9.96
C PHE A 302 0.82 0.38 -10.67
N LEU A 303 0.10 -0.41 -9.88
CA LEU A 303 -0.84 -1.41 -10.35
C LEU A 303 -2.25 -0.85 -10.25
N ILE A 304 -3.03 -0.95 -11.31
CA ILE A 304 -4.42 -0.50 -11.35
C ILE A 304 -5.28 -1.67 -11.81
N ASP A 305 -6.02 -2.25 -10.86
CA ASP A 305 -6.92 -3.37 -11.09
C ASP A 305 -8.31 -2.85 -11.50
N ASP A 306 -8.79 -3.28 -12.66
CA ASP A 306 -10.11 -2.95 -13.21
C ASP A 306 -10.42 -1.44 -13.30
N LEU A 307 -9.53 -0.68 -13.93
CA LEU A 307 -9.68 0.78 -14.10
C LEU A 307 -11.00 1.20 -14.81
N PRO A 308 -11.42 0.58 -15.94
CA PRO A 308 -12.50 1.11 -16.78
C PRO A 308 -13.92 0.99 -16.21
N SER A 309 -14.18 0.05 -15.30
CA SER A 309 -15.53 -0.49 -15.06
C SER A 309 -16.58 0.52 -14.57
N GLU A 310 -16.19 1.75 -14.20
CA GLU A 310 -17.09 2.74 -13.59
C GLU A 310 -16.69 4.21 -13.85
N LEU A 311 -15.95 4.50 -14.94
CA LEU A 311 -15.46 5.87 -15.20
C LEU A 311 -16.24 6.59 -16.30
N SER A 312 -16.79 7.77 -15.98
CA SER A 312 -17.27 8.72 -16.98
C SER A 312 -16.11 9.22 -17.85
N SER A 313 -16.40 9.76 -19.03
CA SER A 313 -15.38 10.31 -19.94
C SER A 313 -14.54 11.41 -19.27
N GLU A 314 -15.18 12.30 -18.50
CA GLU A 314 -14.50 13.36 -17.77
C GLU A 314 -13.55 12.78 -16.69
N THR A 315 -14.00 11.73 -15.99
CA THR A 315 -13.16 11.08 -14.98
C THR A 315 -11.98 10.35 -15.61
N LYS A 316 -12.16 9.73 -16.78
CA LYS A 316 -11.05 9.11 -17.54
C LYS A 316 -9.99 10.14 -17.91
N GLN A 317 -10.40 11.31 -18.39
CA GLN A 317 -9.48 12.39 -18.73
C GLN A 317 -8.70 12.90 -17.50
N ALA A 318 -9.39 13.15 -16.39
CA ALA A 318 -8.74 13.58 -15.15
C ALA A 318 -7.76 12.53 -14.61
N VAL A 319 -8.11 11.24 -14.68
CA VAL A 319 -7.19 10.15 -14.30
C VAL A 319 -5.98 10.09 -15.24
N SER A 320 -6.17 10.26 -16.55
CA SER A 320 -5.07 10.35 -17.51
C SER A 320 -4.12 11.50 -17.16
N GLU A 321 -4.67 12.68 -16.87
CA GLU A 321 -3.88 13.85 -16.49
C GLU A 321 -3.08 13.58 -15.21
N LEU A 322 -3.69 13.00 -14.17
CA LEU A 322 -2.99 12.59 -12.96
C LEU A 322 -1.87 11.59 -13.23
N LEU A 323 -2.11 10.57 -14.07
CA LEU A 323 -1.13 9.56 -14.43
C LEU A 323 0.02 10.11 -15.28
N SER A 324 -0.20 11.21 -16.00
CA SER A 324 0.85 11.87 -16.80
C SER A 324 1.99 12.37 -15.91
N HIS A 325 1.67 12.83 -14.70
CA HIS A 325 2.63 13.31 -13.69
C HIS A 325 3.42 12.20 -12.99
N SER A 326 3.05 10.93 -13.20
CA SER A 326 3.74 9.79 -12.60
C SER A 326 4.90 9.33 -13.49
N THR A 327 6.06 9.12 -12.88
CA THR A 327 7.19 8.45 -13.55
C THR A 327 7.19 6.95 -13.32
N SER A 328 6.23 6.42 -12.57
CA SER A 328 6.12 5.01 -12.21
C SER A 328 5.86 4.13 -13.43
N GLN A 329 6.33 2.88 -13.38
CA GLN A 329 5.92 1.88 -14.37
C GLN A 329 4.50 1.41 -14.06
N LEU A 330 3.59 1.63 -14.99
CA LEU A 330 2.16 1.35 -14.85
C LEU A 330 1.82 -0.07 -15.32
N PHE A 331 0.99 -0.76 -14.54
CA PHE A 331 0.32 -1.99 -14.94
C PHE A 331 -1.18 -1.84 -14.74
N ILE A 332 -1.94 -1.83 -15.82
CA ILE A 332 -3.37 -1.51 -15.81
C ILE A 332 -4.13 -2.70 -16.35
N SER A 333 -5.11 -3.20 -15.61
CA SER A 333 -6.01 -4.23 -16.14
C SER A 333 -7.35 -3.64 -16.59
N ALA A 334 -7.86 -4.19 -17.69
CA ALA A 334 -9.09 -3.78 -18.34
C ALA A 334 -9.77 -4.98 -19.02
N ILE A 335 -11.04 -4.85 -19.41
CA ILE A 335 -11.75 -5.91 -20.15
C ILE A 335 -11.16 -6.05 -21.56
N ASP A 336 -11.01 -4.91 -22.23
CA ASP A 336 -10.43 -4.75 -23.56
C ASP A 336 -9.64 -3.44 -23.62
N TYR A 337 -8.92 -3.23 -24.72
CA TYR A 337 -8.10 -2.04 -24.92
C TYR A 337 -8.95 -0.77 -25.12
N ASP A 338 -10.05 -0.87 -25.86
CA ASP A 338 -10.93 0.26 -26.19
C ASP A 338 -11.55 0.89 -24.92
N SER A 339 -11.82 0.08 -23.90
CA SER A 339 -12.33 0.56 -22.62
C SER A 339 -11.37 1.51 -21.89
N ILE A 340 -10.06 1.43 -22.19
CA ILE A 340 -8.99 2.17 -21.51
C ILE A 340 -8.14 3.08 -22.40
N SER A 341 -8.27 2.99 -23.72
CA SER A 341 -7.52 3.81 -24.68
C SER A 341 -7.56 5.30 -24.35
N ALA A 342 -8.75 5.84 -24.02
CA ALA A 342 -8.95 7.22 -23.61
C ALA A 342 -8.15 7.68 -22.37
N VAL A 343 -7.65 6.74 -21.56
CA VAL A 343 -6.80 7.03 -20.40
C VAL A 343 -5.31 6.85 -20.73
N VAL A 344 -4.95 5.87 -21.56
CA VAL A 344 -3.54 5.50 -21.77
C VAL A 344 -2.91 6.16 -22.98
N GLU A 345 -3.67 6.41 -24.04
CA GLU A 345 -3.16 7.04 -25.27
C GLU A 345 -2.71 8.49 -25.06
N PRO A 346 -3.44 9.35 -24.32
CA PRO A 346 -3.01 10.73 -24.08
C PRO A 346 -1.70 10.83 -23.29
N LEU A 347 -1.27 9.76 -22.61
CA LEU A 347 -0.01 9.74 -21.87
C LEU A 347 1.22 9.78 -22.79
N ASN A 348 1.08 9.36 -24.06
CA ASN A 348 2.15 9.33 -25.06
C ASN A 348 3.46 8.67 -24.54
N LYS A 349 3.33 7.52 -23.86
CA LYS A 349 4.44 6.73 -23.28
C LYS A 349 4.55 5.38 -24.00
N ASN A 350 5.72 4.76 -23.92
CA ASN A 350 5.93 3.42 -24.45
C ASN A 350 5.01 2.41 -23.77
N MET A 351 4.23 1.70 -24.57
CA MET A 351 3.20 0.80 -24.06
C MET A 351 3.34 -0.59 -24.64
N LYS A 352 3.05 -1.61 -23.82
CA LYS A 352 2.77 -2.97 -24.28
C LYS A 352 1.39 -3.40 -23.82
N VAL A 353 0.67 -4.08 -24.70
CA VAL A 353 -0.63 -4.70 -24.42
C VAL A 353 -0.44 -6.22 -24.30
N PHE A 354 -1.01 -6.80 -23.25
CA PHE A 354 -0.93 -8.22 -22.92
C PHE A 354 -2.33 -8.80 -22.85
N HIS A 355 -2.64 -9.76 -23.72
CA HIS A 355 -3.92 -10.46 -23.72
C HIS A 355 -3.86 -11.67 -22.77
N VAL A 356 -4.72 -11.71 -21.76
CA VAL A 356 -4.80 -12.81 -20.80
C VAL A 356 -6.04 -13.65 -21.06
N LYS A 357 -5.86 -14.96 -21.19
CA LYS A 357 -6.96 -15.95 -21.28
C LYS A 357 -6.61 -17.18 -20.47
N HIS A 358 -7.50 -17.56 -19.55
CA HIS A 358 -7.35 -18.72 -18.65
C HIS A 358 -5.95 -18.82 -18.00
N GLY A 359 -5.41 -17.72 -17.49
CA GLY A 359 -4.13 -17.66 -16.80
C GLY A 359 -2.89 -17.70 -17.69
N LYS A 360 -3.05 -17.57 -19.01
CA LYS A 360 -1.95 -17.52 -19.99
C LYS A 360 -1.94 -16.19 -20.73
N LEU A 361 -0.75 -15.75 -21.12
CA LEU A 361 -0.61 -14.68 -22.12
C LEU A 361 -0.81 -15.26 -23.51
N ILE A 362 -1.68 -14.63 -24.28
CA ILE A 362 -1.82 -14.86 -25.71
C ILE A 362 -0.92 -13.83 -26.38
N THR A 363 0.14 -14.30 -27.02
CA THR A 363 0.86 -13.52 -28.03
C THR A 363 -0.03 -13.43 -29.27
N SER A 364 -0.50 -12.22 -29.56
CA SER A 364 -1.07 -11.85 -30.86
C SER A 364 0.01 -11.71 -31.91
#